data_AF-A0A7T8HGL8-F1
#
_entry.id   AF-A0A7T8HGL8-F1
#
_cell.length_a   1.000
_cell.length_b   1.000
_cell.length_c   1.000
_cell.angle_alpha   90.00
_cell.angle_beta   90.00
_cell.angle_gamma   90.00
#
_symmetry.space_group_name_H-M   'P 1'
#
loop_
_entity.id
_entity.type
_entity.pdbx_description
1 polymer ?
#
loop_
_entity_poly.entity_id
_entity_poly.type
_entity_poly.pdbx_seq_one_letter_code
_entity_poly.pdbx_strand_id
1 'polypeptide(L)'
;PLATVICGGTGGFTYWIFVFPMDVIKSRIQVRGVSTSILRTGVDIIRDEGIRQMYRGVSAALLRSFPSTGALFLTYETSNRALKALIDSS
;
A
#
# COMPACT_ATOMS: atom_id res chain seq x y z
N PRO A 1 -22.97 0.68 0.78
CA PRO A 1 -21.70 0.77 1.54
C PRO A 1 -20.79 -0.46 1.39
N LEU A 2 -21.27 -1.68 1.65
CA LEU A 2 -20.44 -2.89 1.57
C LEU A 2 -19.95 -3.19 0.13
N ALA A 3 -20.83 -3.06 -0.87
CA ALA A 3 -20.47 -3.23 -2.28
C ALA A 3 -19.38 -2.23 -2.72
N THR A 4 -19.48 -0.96 -2.34
CA THR A 4 -18.46 0.07 -2.62
C THR A 4 -17.11 -0.26 -1.98
N VAL A 5 -17.13 -0.81 -0.76
CA VAL A 5 -15.91 -1.27 -0.07
C VAL A 5 -15.31 -2.49 -0.79
N ILE A 6 -16.13 -3.43 -1.25
CA ILE A 6 -15.68 -4.61 -1.98
C ILE A 6 -15.10 -4.22 -3.34
N CYS A 7 -15.80 -3.38 -4.12
CA CYS A 7 -15.34 -2.90 -5.43
C CYS A 7 -14.08 -2.03 -5.31
N GLY A 8 -14.01 -1.16 -4.29
CA GLY A 8 -12.81 -0.36 -4.01
C GLY A 8 -11.64 -1.24 -3.55
N GLY A 9 -11.92 -2.24 -2.72
CA GLY A 9 -10.94 -3.20 -2.23
C GLY A 9 -10.35 -4.07 -3.35
N THR A 10 -11.18 -4.61 -4.24
CA THR A 10 -10.72 -5.43 -5.37
C THR A 10 -9.98 -4.60 -6.42
N GLY A 11 -10.43 -3.38 -6.70
CA GLY A 11 -9.72 -2.44 -7.58
C GLY A 11 -8.35 -2.07 -7.01
N GLY A 12 -8.29 -1.74 -5.72
CA GLY A 12 -7.04 -1.44 -5.02
C GLY A 12 -6.08 -2.62 -4.97
N PHE A 13 -6.59 -3.84 -4.76
CA PHE A 13 -5.81 -5.07 -4.74
C PHE A 13 -5.21 -5.38 -6.13
N THR A 14 -6.01 -5.23 -7.18
CA THR A 14 -5.56 -5.42 -8.57
C THR A 14 -4.48 -4.40 -8.93
N TYR A 15 -4.70 -3.12 -8.61
CA TYR A 15 -3.70 -2.08 -8.78
C TYR A 15 -2.40 -2.40 -8.04
N TRP A 16 -2.50 -2.85 -6.79
CA TRP A 16 -1.35 -3.25 -5.99
C TRP A 16 -0.57 -4.39 -6.63
N ILE A 17 -1.23 -5.42 -7.16
CA ILE A 17 -0.57 -6.55 -7.85
C ILE A 17 0.32 -6.07 -9.00
N PHE A 18 -0.11 -5.07 -9.77
CA PHE A 18 0.68 -4.54 -10.90
C PHE A 18 1.77 -3.57 -10.47
N VAL A 19 1.54 -2.77 -9.42
CA VAL A 19 2.50 -1.76 -8.96
C VAL A 19 3.58 -2.34 -8.05
N PHE A 20 3.26 -3.37 -7.28
CA PHE A 20 4.21 -4.03 -6.38
C PHE A 20 5.52 -4.49 -7.03
N PRO A 21 5.52 -5.21 -8.17
CA PRO A 21 6.77 -5.60 -8.81
C PRO A 21 7.62 -4.39 -9.22
N MET A 22 6.99 -3.30 -9.67
CA MET A 22 7.68 -2.05 -10.00
C MET A 22 8.30 -1.38 -8.78
N ASP A 23 7.62 -1.37 -7.64
CA ASP A 23 8.12 -0.79 -6.40
C ASP A 23 9.29 -1.62 -5.81
N VAL A 24 9.22 -2.95 -5.89
CA VAL A 24 10.31 -3.85 -5.47
C VAL A 24 11.56 -3.62 -6.32
N ILE A 25 11.41 -3.48 -7.65
CA ILE A 25 12.53 -3.19 -8.55
C ILE A 25 13.15 -1.83 -8.23
N LYS A 26 12.33 -0.78 -8.06
CA LYS A 26 12.81 0.56 -7.69
C LYS A 26 13.55 0.54 -6.36
N SER A 27 12.99 -0.12 -5.35
CA SER A 27 13.61 -0.23 -4.03
C SER A 27 14.97 -0.92 -4.12
N ARG A 28 15.09 -2.01 -4.88
CA ARG A 28 16.38 -2.70 -5.12
C ARG A 28 17.40 -1.82 -5.85
N ILE A 29 16.96 -1.05 -6.85
CA ILE A 29 17.82 -0.11 -7.57
C ILE A 29 18.32 1.00 -6.64
N GLN A 30 17.42 1.58 -5.82
CA GLN A 30 17.77 2.62 -4.86
C GLN A 30 18.73 2.12 -3.78
N VAL A 31 18.52 0.91 -3.26
CA VAL A 31 19.41 0.31 -2.24
C VAL A 31 20.78 -0.05 -2.82
N ARG A 32 20.84 -0.55 -4.07
CA ARG A 32 22.12 -0.86 -4.72
C ARG A 32 22.85 0.39 -5.24
N GLY A 33 22.15 1.50 -5.43
CA GLY A 33 22.73 2.75 -5.94
C GLY A 33 23.18 2.69 -7.41
N VAL A 34 22.82 1.63 -8.15
CA VAL A 34 23.25 1.41 -9.53
C VAL A 34 22.09 1.68 -10.48
N SER A 35 22.25 2.66 -11.38
CA SER A 35 21.32 2.93 -12.48
C SER A 35 21.36 1.78 -13.50
N THR A 36 20.61 0.72 -13.22
CA THR A 36 20.42 -0.42 -14.12
C THR A 36 19.01 -0.37 -14.71
N SER A 37 18.84 -0.94 -15.90
CA SER A 37 17.53 -1.01 -16.55
C SER A 37 16.54 -1.74 -15.65
N ILE A 38 15.44 -1.05 -15.28
CA ILE A 38 14.34 -1.55 -14.45
C ILE A 38 13.90 -2.96 -14.89
N LEU A 39 13.77 -3.19 -16.20
CA LEU A 39 13.36 -4.48 -16.75
C LEU A 39 14.39 -5.59 -16.51
N ARG A 40 15.70 -5.30 -16.60
CA ARG A 40 16.75 -6.29 -16.35
C ARG A 40 16.80 -6.67 -14.87
N THR A 41 16.79 -5.68 -13.99
CA THR A 41 16.75 -5.91 -12.54
C THR A 41 15.50 -6.68 -12.13
N GLY A 42 14.34 -6.39 -12.76
CA GLY A 42 13.11 -7.15 -12.54
C GLY A 42 13.21 -8.61 -12.96
N VAL A 43 13.76 -8.87 -14.15
CA VAL A 43 14.00 -10.24 -14.63
C VAL A 43 14.99 -10.98 -13.72
N ASP A 44 16.09 -10.33 -13.32
CA ASP A 44 17.11 -10.92 -12.44
C ASP A 44 16.52 -11.28 -11.07
N ILE A 45 15.71 -10.40 -10.47
CA ILE A 45 15.01 -10.69 -9.20
C ILE A 45 14.09 -11.91 -9.34
N ILE A 46 13.31 -11.98 -10.43
CA ILE A 46 12.41 -13.11 -10.68
C ILE A 46 13.21 -14.40 -10.90
N ARG A 47 14.38 -14.33 -11.55
CA ARG A 47 15.25 -15.49 -11.83
C ARG A 47 16.00 -15.99 -10.60
N ASP A 48 16.53 -15.08 -9.78
CA ASP A 48 17.35 -15.41 -8.60
C ASP A 48 16.50 -15.72 -7.35
N GLU A 49 15.45 -14.94 -7.10
CA GLU A 49 14.67 -15.02 -5.85
C GLU A 49 13.24 -15.55 -6.06
N GLY A 50 12.77 -15.60 -7.30
CA GLY A 50 11.45 -16.09 -7.67
C GLY A 50 10.33 -15.04 -7.50
N ILE A 51 9.20 -15.29 -8.19
CA ILE A 51 7.99 -14.44 -8.15
C ILE A 51 7.45 -14.30 -6.72
N ARG A 52 7.65 -15.32 -5.87
CA ARG A 52 7.20 -15.31 -4.47
C ARG A 52 7.83 -14.18 -3.66
N GLN A 53 9.04 -13.74 -4.03
CA GLN A 53 9.73 -12.69 -3.30
C GLN A 53 9.17 -11.29 -3.62
N MET A 54 8.59 -11.11 -4.81
CA MET A 54 7.85 -9.88 -5.14
C MET A 54 6.63 -9.71 -4.23
N TYR A 55 5.93 -10.80 -3.88
CA TYR A 55 4.73 -10.74 -3.05
C TYR A 55 4.99 -10.80 -1.53
N ARG A 56 6.23 -11.08 -1.09
CA ARG A 56 6.55 -11.17 0.36
C ARG A 56 6.42 -9.82 1.08
N GLY A 57 6.45 -8.70 0.35
CA GLY A 57 6.21 -7.37 0.89
C GLY A 57 4.74 -6.98 1.04
N VAL A 58 3.79 -7.71 0.43
CA VAL A 58 2.37 -7.33 0.45
C VAL A 58 1.80 -7.48 1.85
N SER A 59 2.14 -8.54 2.57
CA SER A 59 1.73 -8.72 3.97
C SER A 59 2.35 -7.67 4.89
N ALA A 60 3.63 -7.34 4.70
CA ALA A 60 4.31 -6.28 5.45
C ALA A 60 3.70 -4.90 5.18
N ALA A 61 3.33 -4.62 3.94
CA ALA A 61 2.65 -3.40 3.58
C ALA A 61 1.23 -3.33 4.12
N LEU A 62 0.44 -4.40 4.02
CA LEU A 62 -0.89 -4.48 4.61
C LEU A 62 -0.83 -4.29 6.13
N LEU A 63 0.15 -4.92 6.80
CA LEU A 63 0.39 -4.76 8.23
C LEU A 63 0.79 -3.33 8.59
N ARG A 64 1.52 -2.62 7.73
CA ARG A 64 1.87 -1.20 7.91
C ARG A 64 0.68 -0.27 7.63
N SER A 65 -0.13 -0.59 6.63
CA SER A 65 -1.31 0.19 6.25
C SER A 65 -2.38 0.12 7.32
N PHE A 66 -2.55 -1.04 7.97
CA PHE A 66 -3.56 -1.25 9.00
C PHE A 66 -3.54 -0.22 10.15
N PRO A 67 -2.42 0.01 10.86
CA PRO A 67 -2.35 1.02 11.92
C PRO A 67 -2.45 2.43 11.36
N SER A 68 -1.94 2.69 10.15
CA SER A 68 -2.07 4.01 9.51
C SER A 68 -3.53 4.34 9.19
N THR A 69 -4.29 3.38 8.64
CA THR A 69 -5.72 3.53 8.40
C THR A 69 -6.50 3.62 9.71
N GLY A 70 -6.13 2.85 10.73
CA GLY A 70 -6.72 2.93 12.07
C GLY A 70 -6.54 4.31 12.71
N ALA A 71 -5.33 4.87 12.67
CA ALA A 71 -5.04 6.22 13.17
C ALA A 71 -5.81 7.29 12.40
N LEU A 72 -5.95 7.13 11.08
CA LEU A 72 -6.71 8.05 10.22
C LEU A 72 -8.21 8.01 10.55
N PHE A 73 -8.78 6.82 10.75
CA PHE A 73 -10.17 6.65 11.18
C PHE A 73 -10.42 7.23 12.57
N LEU A 74 -9.52 6.96 13.52
CA LEU A 74 -9.60 7.51 14.86
C LEU A 74 -9.59 9.03 14.82
N THR A 75 -8.63 9.64 14.11
CA THR A 75 -8.52 11.09 13.96
C THR A 75 -9.75 11.70 13.30
N TYR A 76 -10.27 11.04 12.26
CA TYR A 76 -11.50 11.48 11.60
C TYR A 76 -12.69 11.44 12.55
N GLU A 77 -12.82 10.38 13.36
CA GLU A 77 -13.92 10.22 14.30
C GLU A 77 -13.84 11.24 15.45
N THR A 78 -12.66 11.50 16.01
CA THR A 78 -12.48 12.56 17.02
C THR A 78 -12.78 13.93 16.44
N SER A 79 -12.28 14.23 15.24
CA SER A 79 -12.51 15.54 14.59
C SER A 79 -13.99 15.75 14.29
N ASN A 80 -14.68 14.74 13.78
CA ASN A 80 -16.11 14.81 13.47
C ASN A 80 -16.98 14.89 14.74
N ARG A 81 -16.60 14.20 15.82
CA ARG A 81 -17.26 14.34 17.13
C ARG A 81 -17.09 15.75 17.70
N ALA A 82 -15.89 16.31 17.64
CA ALA A 82 -15.63 17.67 18.10
C ALA A 82 -16.45 18.70 17.32
N LEU A 83 -16.50 18.57 16.00
CA LEU A 83 -17.29 19.45 15.14
C LEU A 83 -18.79 19.36 15.46
N LYS A 84 -19.33 18.14 15.64
CA LYS A 84 -20.73 17.95 16.03
C LYS A 84 -21.05 18.54 17.39
N ALA A 85 -20.16 18.38 18.38
CA ALA A 85 -20.35 18.97 19.70
C ALA A 85 -20.36 20.51 19.68
N LEU A 86 -19.60 21.12 18.77
CA LEU A 86 -19.61 22.57 18.58
C LEU A 86 -20.88 23.06 17.88
N ILE A 87 -21.40 22.30 16.91
CA ILE A 87 -22.64 22.63 16.20
C ILE A 87 -23.86 22.47 17.12
N ASP A 88 -23.89 21.45 17.98
CA ASP A 88 -25.00 21.18 18.92
C ASP A 88 -25.04 22.15 20.11
N SER A 89 -23.96 22.89 20.35
CA SER A 89 -23.86 23.91 21.41
C SER A 89 -24.39 25.29 20.99
N SER A 90 -24.81 25.47 19.73
CA SER A 90 -25.33 26.75 19.18
C SER A 90 -26.80 26.66 18.83
#